data_AF-A0A3P1WRR1-F1
#
_entry.id   AF-A0A3P1WRR1-F1
#
_cell.length_a   1.000
_cell.length_b   1.000
_cell.length_c   1.000
_cell.angle_alpha   90.00
_cell.angle_beta   90.00
_cell.angle_gamma   90.00
#
_symmetry.space_group_name_H-M   'P 1'
#
loop_
_entity.id
_entity.type
_entity.pdbx_description
1 polymer ?
#
loop_
_entity_poly.entity_id
_entity_poly.type
_entity_poly.pdbx_seq_one_letter_code
_entity_poly.pdbx_strand_id
1 'polypeptide(L)'
;MNGLYEVRADHDRDSIVMYQAYSPAIADAALRAGRFVAPFSFHRMTWIKPSFLWLMHRSNWGRKSGQERILAVRITRSGWEEALSRAVLTDAHPDRLAAAEVHVQWDPERSLRGAALNHYSIQVGVSRHLIRTLVDDWIVGITDLTERARRIADLVQSGRAAQAKRLLPPEKPYPVPDDILRRVTPGQGPRSAKGATTTPSGRR
;
A
#
# COMPACT_ATOMS: atom_id res chain seq x y z
N MET A 1 20.79 -2.94 -6.55
CA MET A 1 19.66 -3.32 -5.67
C MET A 1 18.68 -4.12 -6.52
N ASN A 2 18.37 -5.35 -6.13
CA ASN A 2 17.45 -6.22 -6.88
C ASN A 2 16.06 -5.57 -6.94
N GLY A 3 15.62 -5.13 -8.13
CA GLY A 3 14.32 -4.49 -8.38
C GLY A 3 13.11 -5.41 -8.25
N LEU A 4 13.20 -6.47 -7.43
CA LEU A 4 12.12 -7.42 -7.20
C LEU A 4 11.07 -6.83 -6.26
N TYR A 5 11.49 -6.14 -5.19
CA TYR A 5 10.62 -5.46 -4.23
C TYR A 5 10.93 -3.97 -4.29
N GLU A 6 10.09 -3.19 -4.96
CA GLU A 6 10.29 -1.75 -5.13
C GLU A 6 9.02 -0.99 -4.74
N VAL A 7 9.16 0.01 -3.87
CA VAL A 7 8.06 0.96 -3.63
C VAL A 7 8.10 1.99 -4.74
N ARG A 8 7.06 2.01 -5.58
CA ARG A 8 6.84 3.05 -6.58
C ARG A 8 5.61 3.86 -6.21
N ALA A 9 5.72 5.18 -6.28
CA ALA A 9 4.65 6.08 -5.85
C ALA A 9 4.74 7.42 -6.59
N ASP A 10 3.61 8.14 -6.66
CA ASP A 10 3.62 9.58 -6.87
C ASP A 10 4.04 10.24 -5.55
N HIS A 11 5.20 10.88 -5.54
CA HIS A 11 5.78 11.53 -4.36
C HIS A 11 6.61 12.76 -4.72
N ASP A 12 6.70 13.65 -3.74
CA ASP A 12 7.55 14.82 -3.75
C ASP A 12 8.46 14.86 -2.51
N ARG A 13 8.98 16.04 -2.18
CA ARG A 13 9.88 16.23 -1.04
C ARG A 13 9.24 15.77 0.27
N ASP A 14 7.95 16.06 0.46
CA ASP A 14 7.30 16.04 1.78
C ASP A 14 6.13 15.05 1.86
N SER A 15 5.61 14.60 0.70
CA SER A 15 4.40 13.77 0.64
C SER A 15 4.46 12.63 -0.37
N ILE A 16 3.58 11.65 -0.18
CA ILE A 16 3.42 10.46 -1.00
C ILE A 16 1.93 10.13 -1.18
N VAL A 17 1.54 9.66 -2.36
CA VAL A 17 0.16 9.26 -2.65
C VAL A 17 -0.07 7.79 -2.32
N MET A 18 -1.18 7.54 -1.63
CA MET A 18 -1.74 6.24 -1.31
C MET A 18 -3.11 6.09 -1.96
N TYR A 19 -3.26 5.13 -2.86
CA TYR A 19 -4.53 4.87 -3.51
C TYR A 19 -5.41 3.94 -2.66
N GLN A 20 -6.68 4.31 -2.56
CA GLN A 20 -7.72 3.52 -1.90
C GLN A 20 -9.01 3.53 -2.75
N ALA A 21 -9.82 2.49 -2.62
CA ALA A 21 -11.11 2.39 -3.30
C ALA A 21 -12.24 2.19 -2.29
N TYR A 22 -13.33 2.94 -2.45
CA TYR A 22 -14.45 2.93 -1.51
C TYR A 22 -15.80 3.08 -2.22
N SER A 23 -16.88 2.85 -1.47
CA SER A 23 -18.24 3.20 -1.90
C SER A 23 -18.42 4.71 -2.07
N PRO A 24 -19.38 5.15 -2.90
CA PRO A 24 -19.76 6.56 -3.01
C PRO A 24 -19.97 7.25 -1.66
N ALA A 25 -20.68 6.60 -0.73
CA ALA A 25 -20.98 7.16 0.58
C ALA A 25 -19.72 7.52 1.39
N ILE A 26 -18.70 6.67 1.39
CA ILE A 26 -17.43 6.94 2.08
C ILE A 26 -16.62 7.99 1.33
N ALA A 27 -16.48 7.83 0.01
CA ALA A 27 -15.64 8.69 -0.80
C ALA A 27 -16.15 10.13 -0.82
N ASP A 28 -17.44 10.33 -1.05
CA ASP A 28 -18.02 11.66 -1.15
C ASP A 28 -18.01 12.38 0.21
N ALA A 29 -18.18 11.64 1.32
CA ALA A 29 -18.01 12.19 2.66
C ALA A 29 -16.55 12.63 2.91
N ALA A 30 -15.58 11.80 2.51
CA ALA A 30 -14.16 12.12 2.67
C ALA A 30 -13.72 13.30 1.81
N LEU A 31 -14.19 13.37 0.56
CA LEU A 31 -13.89 14.47 -0.37
C LEU A 31 -14.46 15.80 0.15
N ARG A 32 -15.69 15.81 0.68
CA ARG A 32 -16.27 17.03 1.29
C ARG A 32 -15.52 17.49 2.54
N ALA A 33 -15.04 16.55 3.36
CA ALA A 33 -14.36 16.85 4.61
C ALA A 33 -12.85 17.10 4.47
N GLY A 34 -12.25 16.75 3.32
CA GLY A 34 -10.80 16.78 3.11
C GLY A 34 -10.02 15.66 3.85
N ARG A 35 -10.73 14.77 4.56
CA ARG A 35 -10.20 13.65 5.33
C ARG A 35 -11.28 12.58 5.51
N PHE A 36 -10.92 11.36 5.89
CA PHE A 36 -11.94 10.33 6.15
C PHE A 36 -12.80 10.67 7.36
N VAL A 37 -14.12 10.53 7.20
CA VAL A 37 -15.14 10.70 8.24
C VAL A 37 -16.20 9.59 8.07
N ALA A 38 -17.12 9.47 9.02
CA ALA A 38 -18.24 8.52 8.88
C ALA A 38 -18.92 8.67 7.50
N PRO A 39 -19.24 7.57 6.79
CA PRO A 39 -19.30 6.18 7.28
C PRO A 39 -17.99 5.38 7.16
N PHE A 40 -16.84 6.03 6.96
CA PHE A 40 -15.53 5.35 7.07
C PHE A 40 -15.37 4.70 8.45
N SER A 41 -14.86 3.46 8.48
CA SER A 41 -14.66 2.72 9.73
C SER A 41 -13.28 3.00 10.32
N PHE A 42 -13.26 3.48 11.56
CA PHE A 42 -12.05 3.64 12.36
C PHE A 42 -11.73 2.40 13.22
N HIS A 43 -12.51 1.32 13.07
CA HIS A 43 -12.39 0.11 13.91
C HIS A 43 -11.88 -1.10 13.14
N ARG A 44 -11.69 -0.97 11.82
CA ARG A 44 -11.16 -2.02 10.95
C ARG A 44 -9.84 -1.57 10.36
N MET A 45 -8.99 -2.54 10.03
CA MET A 45 -7.77 -2.25 9.28
C MET A 45 -8.11 -1.68 7.91
N THR A 46 -7.38 -0.65 7.47
CA THR A 46 -7.46 -0.12 6.11
C THR A 46 -6.18 -0.44 5.34
N TRP A 47 -6.31 -0.78 4.06
CA TRP A 47 -5.18 -1.17 3.21
C TRP A 47 -4.83 -0.08 2.20
N ILE A 48 -3.69 0.56 2.39
CA ILE A 48 -3.17 1.61 1.50
C ILE A 48 -2.17 1.03 0.48
N LYS A 49 -2.15 1.61 -0.73
CA LYS A 49 -1.34 1.13 -1.86
C LYS A 49 -0.70 2.30 -2.59
N PRO A 50 0.64 2.39 -2.68
CA PRO A 50 1.28 3.42 -3.50
C PRO A 50 1.23 3.12 -5.00
N SER A 51 0.93 1.87 -5.38
CA SER A 51 0.75 1.47 -6.79
C SER A 51 -0.71 1.60 -7.24
N PHE A 52 -0.94 2.43 -8.26
CA PHE A 52 -2.25 2.65 -8.87
C PHE A 52 -2.75 1.40 -9.59
N LEU A 53 -1.90 0.74 -10.39
CA LEU A 53 -2.29 -0.45 -11.16
C LEU A 53 -2.59 -1.63 -10.24
N TRP A 54 -1.88 -1.74 -9.11
CA TRP A 54 -2.24 -2.69 -8.07
C TRP A 54 -3.64 -2.42 -7.50
N LEU A 55 -3.97 -1.16 -7.18
CA LEU A 55 -5.34 -0.83 -6.78
C LEU A 55 -6.37 -1.12 -7.88
N MET A 56 -6.07 -0.80 -9.15
CA MET A 56 -7.00 -1.03 -10.26
C MET A 56 -7.32 -2.51 -10.44
N HIS A 57 -6.32 -3.38 -10.29
CA HIS A 57 -6.53 -4.82 -10.28
C HIS A 57 -7.43 -5.25 -9.11
N ARG A 58 -7.25 -4.70 -7.91
CA ARG A 58 -8.04 -5.06 -6.71
C ARG A 58 -9.48 -4.56 -6.73
N SER A 59 -9.71 -3.38 -7.32
CA SER A 59 -11.01 -2.72 -7.41
C SER A 59 -11.76 -3.05 -8.72
N ASN A 60 -11.15 -3.83 -9.62
CA ASN A 60 -11.63 -4.02 -10.99
C ASN A 60 -11.91 -2.67 -11.68
N TRP A 61 -10.95 -1.74 -11.63
CA TRP A 61 -11.08 -0.39 -12.18
C TRP A 61 -12.28 0.40 -11.64
N GLY A 62 -12.60 0.23 -10.35
CA GLY A 62 -13.76 0.87 -9.75
C GLY A 62 -15.11 0.24 -10.12
N ARG A 63 -15.13 -1.02 -10.59
CA ARG A 63 -16.37 -1.74 -10.92
C ARG A 63 -16.80 -2.73 -9.84
N LYS A 64 -15.98 -2.96 -8.82
CA LYS A 64 -16.30 -3.84 -7.70
C LYS A 64 -17.23 -3.12 -6.70
N SER A 65 -18.30 -3.80 -6.29
CA SER A 65 -19.22 -3.30 -5.25
C SER A 65 -18.48 -2.91 -3.97
N GLY A 66 -18.76 -1.71 -3.47
CA GLY A 66 -18.09 -1.10 -2.31
C GLY A 66 -16.70 -0.50 -2.60
N GLN A 67 -16.25 -0.49 -3.85
CA GLN A 67 -14.96 0.02 -4.31
C GLN A 67 -15.10 0.84 -5.61
N GLU A 68 -16.21 1.54 -5.78
CA GLU A 68 -16.59 2.23 -7.02
C GLU A 68 -15.87 3.57 -7.22
N ARG A 69 -15.33 4.16 -6.15
CA ARG A 69 -14.65 5.45 -6.15
C ARG A 69 -13.17 5.27 -5.89
N ILE A 70 -12.33 5.85 -6.73
CA ILE A 70 -10.87 5.72 -6.65
C ILE A 70 -10.30 7.01 -6.09
N LEU A 71 -9.69 6.93 -4.92
CA LEU A 71 -9.12 8.09 -4.23
C LEU A 71 -7.60 8.03 -4.24
N ALA A 72 -6.97 9.13 -4.62
CA ALA A 72 -5.57 9.41 -4.29
C ALA A 72 -5.53 10.16 -2.96
N VAL A 73 -5.06 9.48 -1.91
CA VAL A 73 -4.91 10.04 -0.56
C VAL A 73 -3.46 10.41 -0.38
N ARG A 74 -3.16 11.72 -0.39
CA ARG A 74 -1.80 12.22 -0.18
C ARG A 74 -1.53 12.30 1.31
N ILE A 75 -0.46 11.66 1.75
CA ILE A 75 -0.02 11.64 3.15
C ILE A 75 1.41 12.18 3.27
N THR A 76 1.78 12.61 4.47
CA THR A 76 3.16 12.99 4.78
C THR A 76 4.11 11.80 4.58
N ARG A 77 5.33 12.07 4.11
CA ARG A 77 6.38 11.05 4.02
C ARG A 77 6.78 10.52 5.39
N SER A 78 6.85 11.40 6.39
CA SER A 78 7.14 10.99 7.76
C SER A 78 6.10 10.00 8.29
N GLY A 79 4.81 10.23 8.04
CA GLY A 79 3.76 9.28 8.45
C GLY A 79 3.85 7.94 7.71
N TRP A 80 4.18 7.96 6.41
CA TRP A 80 4.45 6.73 5.66
C TRP A 80 5.63 5.93 6.23
N GLU A 81 6.77 6.59 6.43
CA GLU A 81 7.98 5.97 6.96
C GLU A 81 7.76 5.48 8.41
N GLU A 82 7.02 6.23 9.23
CA GLU A 82 6.60 5.82 10.57
C GLU A 82 5.77 4.53 10.52
N ALA A 83 4.77 4.44 9.64
CA ALA A 83 3.98 3.23 9.48
C ALA A 83 4.86 2.01 9.13
N LEU A 84 5.76 2.17 8.15
CA LEU A 84 6.65 1.08 7.73
C LEU A 84 7.65 0.68 8.82
N SER A 85 8.12 1.61 9.66
CA SER A 85 9.03 1.30 10.77
C SER A 85 8.39 0.36 11.81
N ARG A 86 7.06 0.36 11.91
CA ARG A 86 6.26 -0.47 12.82
C ARG A 86 5.76 -1.76 12.17
N ALA A 87 6.05 -1.96 10.88
CA ALA A 87 5.47 -3.04 10.09
C ALA A 87 5.97 -4.44 10.49
N VAL A 88 5.07 -5.40 10.32
CA VAL A 88 5.32 -6.84 10.30
C VAL A 88 4.84 -7.41 8.98
N LEU A 89 5.64 -8.27 8.36
CA LEU A 89 5.24 -8.96 7.13
C LEU A 89 4.10 -9.94 7.39
N THR A 90 3.16 -10.05 6.46
CA THR A 90 2.00 -10.94 6.59
C THR A 90 2.33 -12.43 6.61
N ASP A 91 3.57 -12.82 6.25
CA ASP A 91 4.10 -14.18 6.35
C ASP A 91 4.78 -14.49 7.70
N ALA A 92 4.81 -13.52 8.62
CA ALA A 92 5.35 -13.72 9.96
C ALA A 92 4.46 -14.65 10.81
N HIS A 93 5.00 -15.10 11.95
CA HIS A 93 4.27 -15.92 12.91
C HIS A 93 2.93 -15.25 13.31
N PRO A 94 1.80 -16.00 13.39
CA PRO A 94 0.47 -15.44 13.65
C PRO A 94 0.41 -14.52 14.88
N ASP A 95 1.07 -14.88 15.98
CA ASP A 95 1.06 -14.05 17.21
C ASP A 95 1.70 -12.68 17.00
N ARG A 96 2.79 -12.62 16.20
CA ARG A 96 3.46 -11.36 15.87
C ARG A 96 2.59 -10.52 14.95
N LEU A 97 1.89 -11.15 14.01
CA LEU A 97 0.99 -10.47 13.09
C LEU A 97 -0.24 -9.92 13.84
N ALA A 98 -0.82 -10.69 14.75
CA ALA A 98 -1.97 -10.29 15.56
C ALA A 98 -1.67 -9.09 16.47
N ALA A 99 -0.45 -8.99 16.98
CA ALA A 99 0.01 -7.88 17.82
C ALA A 99 0.46 -6.64 17.04
N ALA A 100 0.64 -6.73 15.71
CA ALA A 100 1.22 -5.66 14.91
C ALA A 100 0.21 -4.54 14.58
N GLU A 101 0.64 -3.29 14.73
CA GLU A 101 -0.16 -2.12 14.34
C GLU A 101 -0.20 -1.92 12.82
N VAL A 102 0.82 -2.41 12.12
CA VAL A 102 0.99 -2.27 10.67
C VAL A 102 1.36 -3.61 10.05
N HIS A 103 0.62 -4.00 9.02
CA HIS A 103 0.88 -5.21 8.22
C HIS A 103 1.45 -4.81 6.87
N VAL A 104 2.47 -5.53 6.40
CA VAL A 104 3.01 -5.37 5.05
C VAL A 104 2.83 -6.65 4.27
N GLN A 105 2.28 -6.53 3.07
CA GLN A 105 2.23 -7.59 2.10
C GLN A 105 2.81 -7.10 0.77
N TRP A 106 3.58 -7.98 0.12
CA TRP A 106 4.06 -7.77 -1.25
C TRP A 106 3.30 -8.70 -2.17
N ASP A 107 2.68 -8.13 -3.20
CA ASP A 107 1.98 -8.87 -4.24
C ASP A 107 2.62 -8.57 -5.60
N PRO A 108 2.54 -9.48 -6.59
CA PRO A 108 3.11 -9.19 -7.89
C PRO A 108 2.44 -7.95 -8.48
N GLU A 109 3.22 -7.01 -8.99
CA GLU A 109 2.72 -5.84 -9.68
C GLU A 109 1.92 -6.26 -10.92
N ARG A 110 1.16 -5.31 -11.45
CA ARG A 110 0.24 -5.49 -12.55
C ARG A 110 0.61 -4.56 -13.69
N SER A 111 0.64 -5.13 -14.89
CA SER A 111 0.62 -4.36 -16.12
C SER A 111 -0.70 -3.62 -16.28
N LEU A 112 -0.72 -2.67 -17.22
CA LEU A 112 -1.93 -1.95 -17.61
C LEU A 112 -3.08 -2.87 -18.06
N ARG A 113 -2.77 -4.07 -18.57
CA ARG A 113 -3.76 -5.10 -18.97
C ARG A 113 -4.11 -6.08 -17.85
N GLY A 114 -3.57 -5.90 -16.64
CA GLY A 114 -3.84 -6.74 -15.48
C GLY A 114 -2.99 -8.02 -15.39
N ALA A 115 -2.06 -8.27 -16.32
CA ALA A 115 -1.11 -9.38 -16.19
C ALA A 115 -0.12 -9.12 -15.04
N ALA A 116 0.23 -10.18 -14.31
CA ALA A 116 1.26 -10.14 -13.27
C ALA A 116 2.64 -9.84 -13.87
N LEU A 117 3.46 -9.08 -13.14
CA LEU A 117 4.85 -8.76 -13.51
C LEU A 117 5.85 -9.49 -12.59
N ASN A 118 7.10 -9.57 -13.03
CA ASN A 118 8.20 -10.21 -12.28
C ASN A 118 8.83 -9.30 -11.21
N HIS A 119 8.04 -8.38 -10.67
CA HIS A 119 8.37 -7.54 -9.52
C HIS A 119 7.11 -7.32 -8.70
N TYR A 120 7.29 -6.88 -7.47
CA TYR A 120 6.26 -6.81 -6.45
C TYR A 120 5.99 -5.38 -6.04
N SER A 121 4.74 -5.13 -5.69
CA SER A 121 4.27 -3.87 -5.13
C SER A 121 3.74 -4.07 -3.73
N ILE A 122 4.05 -3.10 -2.87
CA ILE A 122 3.68 -3.12 -1.47
C ILE A 122 2.20 -2.76 -1.30
N GLN A 123 1.54 -3.42 -0.36
CA GLN A 123 0.33 -2.91 0.28
C GLN A 123 0.51 -2.93 1.80
N VAL A 124 -0.03 -1.90 2.45
CA VAL A 124 0.17 -1.68 3.88
C VAL A 124 -1.17 -1.62 4.59
N GLY A 125 -1.38 -2.53 5.53
CA GLY A 125 -2.53 -2.57 6.41
C GLY A 125 -2.29 -1.71 7.64
N VAL A 126 -3.05 -0.63 7.81
CA VAL A 126 -3.02 0.24 8.99
C VAL A 126 -4.14 -0.16 9.93
N SER A 127 -3.78 -0.63 11.13
CA SER A 127 -4.73 -1.14 12.11
C SER A 127 -5.60 -0.04 12.74
N ARG A 128 -6.62 -0.45 13.49
CA ARG A 128 -7.47 0.44 14.29
C ARG A 128 -6.71 1.31 15.30
N HIS A 129 -5.50 0.92 15.69
CA HIS A 129 -4.68 1.66 16.66
C HIS A 129 -4.00 2.87 16.02
N LEU A 130 -3.76 2.83 14.71
CA LEU A 130 -3.02 3.87 13.97
C LEU A 130 -3.87 4.59 12.92
N ILE A 131 -5.08 4.11 12.65
CA ILE A 131 -5.97 4.69 11.65
C ILE A 131 -6.38 6.13 11.96
N ARG A 132 -6.45 6.52 13.25
CA ARG A 132 -6.69 7.91 13.65
C ARG A 132 -5.51 8.80 13.32
N THR A 133 -4.29 8.39 13.67
CA THR A 133 -3.06 9.09 13.28
C THR A 133 -2.95 9.24 11.77
N LEU A 134 -3.25 8.18 11.00
CA LEU A 134 -3.31 8.29 9.54
C LEU A 134 -4.28 9.39 9.09
N VAL A 135 -5.52 9.38 9.60
CA VAL A 135 -6.59 10.25 9.10
C VAL A 135 -6.45 11.68 9.57
N ASP A 136 -6.10 11.89 10.83
CA ASP A 136 -6.12 13.18 11.49
C ASP A 136 -4.76 13.90 11.39
N ASP A 137 -3.65 13.15 11.32
CA ASP A 137 -2.29 13.74 11.37
C ASP A 137 -1.53 13.62 10.04
N TRP A 138 -1.69 12.51 9.31
CA TRP A 138 -0.86 12.24 8.12
C TRP A 138 -1.48 12.68 6.80
N ILE A 139 -2.80 12.68 6.67
CA ILE A 139 -3.48 13.10 5.42
C ILE A 139 -3.30 14.60 5.21
N VAL A 140 -2.74 14.96 4.06
CA VAL A 140 -2.60 16.35 3.61
C VAL A 140 -3.48 16.67 2.41
N GLY A 141 -4.16 15.67 1.82
CA GLY A 141 -5.14 15.90 0.78
C GLY A 141 -5.77 14.61 0.23
N ILE A 142 -6.98 14.74 -0.34
CA ILE A 142 -7.68 13.66 -1.03
C ILE A 142 -8.13 14.16 -2.40
N THR A 143 -7.80 13.42 -3.46
CA THR A 143 -8.22 13.70 -4.83
C THR A 143 -9.03 12.53 -5.40
N ASP A 144 -10.15 12.84 -6.01
CA ASP A 144 -10.96 11.85 -6.75
C ASP A 144 -10.32 11.57 -8.11
N LEU A 145 -9.92 10.31 -8.33
CA LEU A 145 -9.39 9.80 -9.58
C LEU A 145 -10.38 8.88 -10.32
N THR A 146 -11.64 8.82 -9.91
CA THR A 146 -12.64 7.90 -10.47
C THR A 146 -12.78 8.06 -11.98
N GLU A 147 -12.95 9.29 -12.48
CA GLU A 147 -13.08 9.54 -13.92
C GLU A 147 -11.80 9.22 -14.69
N ARG A 148 -10.65 9.50 -14.08
CA ARG A 148 -9.35 9.12 -14.66
C ARG A 148 -9.23 7.59 -14.79
N ALA A 149 -9.59 6.85 -13.74
CA ALA A 149 -9.55 5.39 -13.74
C ALA A 149 -10.49 4.80 -14.81
N ARG A 150 -11.73 5.30 -14.90
CA ARG A 150 -12.70 4.91 -15.94
C ARG A 150 -12.15 5.17 -17.33
N ARG A 151 -11.61 6.37 -17.57
CA ARG A 151 -11.03 6.75 -18.87
C ARG A 151 -9.86 5.86 -19.26
N ILE A 152 -8.99 5.51 -18.32
CA ILE A 152 -7.88 4.58 -18.58
C ILE A 152 -8.45 3.20 -18.95
N ALA A 153 -9.41 2.68 -18.19
CA ALA A 153 -10.03 1.39 -18.46
C ALA A 153 -10.65 1.33 -19.86
N ASP A 154 -11.39 2.36 -20.27
CA ASP A 154 -12.01 2.45 -21.59
C ASP A 154 -10.97 2.46 -22.71
N LEU A 155 -9.88 3.23 -22.53
CA LEU A 155 -8.78 3.28 -23.50
C LEU A 155 -8.06 1.93 -23.61
N VAL A 156 -7.91 1.19 -22.51
CA VAL A 156 -7.33 -0.16 -22.53
C VAL A 156 -8.23 -1.13 -23.28
N GLN A 157 -9.54 -1.10 -23.01
CA GLN A 157 -10.52 -1.94 -23.68
C GLN A 157 -10.62 -1.65 -25.18
N SER A 158 -10.47 -0.38 -25.58
CA SER A 158 -10.49 0.03 -26.98
C SER A 158 -9.13 -0.13 -27.70
N GLY A 159 -8.15 -0.84 -27.12
CA GLY A 159 -6.83 -1.05 -27.72
C GLY A 159 -5.90 0.17 -27.74
N ARG A 160 -6.26 1.30 -27.12
CA ARG A 160 -5.51 2.57 -27.09
C ARG A 160 -4.52 2.64 -25.93
N ALA A 161 -3.73 1.58 -25.73
CA ALA A 161 -2.84 1.42 -24.57
C ALA A 161 -1.81 2.56 -24.41
N ALA A 162 -1.27 3.09 -25.51
CA ALA A 162 -0.33 4.21 -25.45
C ALA A 162 -0.95 5.49 -24.86
N GLN A 163 -2.25 5.70 -25.08
CA GLN A 163 -2.98 6.85 -24.54
C GLN A 163 -3.34 6.63 -23.07
N ALA A 164 -3.79 5.42 -22.72
CA ALA A 164 -4.02 5.01 -21.34
C ALA A 164 -2.76 5.19 -20.48
N LYS A 165 -1.59 4.82 -20.99
CA LYS A 165 -0.31 4.98 -20.27
C LYS A 165 0.00 6.44 -19.91
N ARG A 166 -0.38 7.41 -20.75
CA ARG A 166 -0.16 8.85 -20.47
C ARG A 166 -1.05 9.41 -19.36
N LEU A 167 -2.13 8.71 -19.01
CA LEU A 167 -3.03 9.11 -17.94
C LEU A 167 -2.68 8.46 -16.61
N LEU A 168 -1.71 7.52 -16.58
CA LEU A 168 -1.27 6.92 -15.34
C LEU A 168 -0.64 7.99 -14.42
N PRO A 169 -0.84 7.89 -13.10
CA PRO A 169 -0.11 8.71 -12.16
C PRO A 169 1.41 8.58 -12.35
N PRO A 170 2.19 9.64 -12.05
CA PRO A 170 3.64 9.69 -12.32
C PRO A 170 4.45 8.92 -11.27
N GLU A 171 4.18 7.62 -11.11
CA GLU A 171 4.83 6.77 -10.12
C GLU A 171 6.29 6.50 -10.45
N LYS A 172 7.17 6.88 -9.52
CA LYS A 172 8.63 6.70 -9.57
C LYS A 172 9.11 5.95 -8.32
N PRO A 173 10.30 5.34 -8.36
CA PRO A 173 10.87 4.70 -7.16
C PRO A 173 10.88 5.67 -5.98
N TYR A 174 10.42 5.21 -4.83
CA TYR A 174 10.46 5.93 -3.57
C TYR A 174 11.70 5.51 -2.78
N PRO A 175 12.54 6.45 -2.31
CA PRO A 175 13.75 6.13 -1.58
C PRO A 175 13.43 5.76 -0.12
N VAL A 176 12.95 4.54 0.09
CA VAL A 176 12.71 3.99 1.44
C VAL A 176 14.04 3.94 2.20
N PRO A 177 14.14 4.47 3.44
CA PRO A 177 15.33 4.32 4.28
C PRO A 177 15.75 2.85 4.43
N ASP A 178 17.05 2.57 4.39
CA ASP A 178 17.59 1.21 4.31
C ASP A 178 17.17 0.30 5.49
N ASP A 179 17.04 0.87 6.69
CA ASP A 179 16.58 0.17 7.89
C ASP A 179 15.11 -0.25 7.78
N ILE A 180 14.27 0.63 7.25
CA ILE A 180 12.87 0.33 6.95
C ILE A 180 12.78 -0.70 5.83
N LEU A 181 13.56 -0.53 4.75
CA LEU A 181 13.54 -1.44 3.60
C LEU A 181 13.89 -2.88 4.02
N ARG A 182 14.89 -3.07 4.89
CA ARG A 182 15.23 -4.40 5.44
C ARG A 182 14.10 -5.03 6.24
N ARG A 183 13.36 -4.22 7.02
CA ARG A 183 12.22 -4.70 7.82
C ARG A 183 11.06 -5.16 6.94
N VAL A 184 10.81 -4.44 5.85
CA VAL A 184 9.64 -4.69 5.00
C VAL A 184 9.95 -5.60 3.82
N THR A 185 11.19 -6.04 3.61
CA THR A 185 11.54 -6.95 2.50
C THR A 185 11.66 -8.39 3.01
N PRO A 186 10.94 -9.36 2.40
CA PRO A 186 11.07 -10.77 2.76
C PRO A 186 12.52 -11.25 2.71
N GLY A 187 12.93 -12.03 3.71
CA GLY A 187 14.29 -12.59 3.80
C GLY A 187 15.40 -11.60 4.19
N GLN A 188 15.08 -10.32 4.44
CA GLN A 188 16.06 -9.29 4.86
C GLN A 188 15.90 -8.81 6.32
N GLY A 189 14.92 -9.36 7.04
CA GLY A 189 14.75 -9.10 8.47
C GLY A 189 15.89 -9.67 9.33
N PRO A 190 15.99 -9.27 10.60
CA PRO A 190 16.99 -9.82 11.51
C PRO A 190 16.84 -11.35 11.55
N ARG A 191 17.91 -12.06 11.18
CA ARG A 191 17.99 -13.51 11.39
C ARG A 191 17.78 -13.75 12.88
N SER A 192 16.70 -14.44 13.25
CA SER A 192 16.62 -15.03 14.59
C SER A 192 17.88 -15.87 14.77
N ALA A 193 18.69 -15.54 15.78
CA ALA A 193 19.81 -16.36 16.17
C ALA A 193 19.25 -17.77 16.43
N LYS A 194 19.56 -18.73 15.55
CA LYS A 194 19.29 -20.13 15.82
C LYS A 194 20.06 -20.45 17.09
N GLY A 195 19.34 -20.90 18.12
CA GLY A 195 19.90 -21.27 19.41
C GLY A 195 21.09 -22.20 19.21
N ALA A 196 22.21 -21.85 19.83
CA ALA A 196 23.33 -22.75 19.97
C ALA A 196 22.86 -23.93 20.83
N THR A 197 22.55 -25.06 20.19
CA THR A 197 22.37 -26.33 20.91
C THR A 197 23.75 -26.74 21.41
N THR A 198 24.04 -26.44 22.67
CA THR A 198 25.16 -27.01 23.41
C THR A 198 24.89 -28.50 23.61
N THR A 199 25.56 -29.35 22.85
CA THR A 199 25.67 -30.78 23.14
C THR A 199 26.61 -30.94 24.36
N PRO A 200 26.20 -31.59 25.46
CA PRO A 200 27.13 -31.90 26.54
C PRO A 200 28.00 -33.08 26.11
N SER A 201 29.31 -32.85 26.14
CA SER A 201 30.35 -33.89 26.10
C SER A 201 30.24 -34.76 27.35
N GLY A 202 29.62 -35.93 27.22
CA GLY A 202 29.67 -36.98 28.22
C GLY A 202 30.82 -37.94 27.90
N ARG A 203 31.96 -37.78 28.61
CA ARG A 203 32.95 -38.84 28.79
C ARG A 203 32.79 -39.40 30.20
N ARG A 204 32.41 -40.67 30.31
CA ARG A 204 33.07 -41.72 31.09
C ARG A 204 32.35 -43.05 30.85
#